data_AF-A0A1G2P8Z6-F1
#
_entry.id   AF-A0A1G2P8Z6-F1
#
_cell.length_a   1.000
_cell.length_b   1.000
_cell.length_c   1.000
_cell.angle_alpha   90.00
_cell.angle_beta   90.00
_cell.angle_gamma   90.00
#
_symmetry.space_group_name_H-M   'P 1'
#
loop_
_entity.id
_entity.type
_entity.pdbx_description
1 polymer ?
#
loop_
_entity_poly.entity_id
_entity_poly.type
_entity_poly.pdbx_seq_one_letter_code
_entity_poly.pdbx_strand_id
1 'polypeptide(L)' 'MKRKHREILEELQRSLIARDGQEKMDLLRKDLHDLVREAMARELVCQLIAREKMWSKVKFFLLYPEYIRPYWYRTRNR' A
#
# COMPACT_ATOMS: atom_id res chain seq x y z
N MET A 1 -2.33 -8.74 12.02
CA MET A 1 -1.08 -7.97 12.22
C MET A 1 -0.21 -8.70 13.23
N LYS A 2 1.10 -8.85 13.00
CA LYS A 2 2.02 -9.46 13.99
C LYS A 2 2.10 -8.55 15.24
N ARG A 3 2.19 -9.13 16.44
CA ARG A 3 2.23 -8.42 17.75
C ARG A 3 3.22 -7.24 17.77
N LYS A 4 4.44 -7.47 17.25
CA LYS A 4 5.50 -6.46 17.10
C LYS A 4 5.09 -5.23 16.26
N HIS A 5 4.28 -5.41 15.22
CA HIS A 5 3.85 -4.27 14.38
C HIS A 5 2.83 -3.41 15.11
N ARG A 6 1.99 -4.03 15.97
CA ARG A 6 1.01 -3.32 16.79
C ARG A 6 1.70 -2.45 17.83
N GLU A 7 2.71 -2.99 18.50
CA GLU A 7 3.53 -2.25 19.49
C GLU A 7 4.20 -1.03 18.85
N ILE A 8 4.83 -1.19 17.68
CA ILE A 8 5.44 -0.06 16.94
C ILE A 8 4.40 1.00 16.56
N LEU A 9 3.21 0.58 16.13
CA LEU A 9 2.15 1.50 15.72
C LEU A 9 1.59 2.29 16.90
N GLU A 10 1.41 1.63 18.04
CA GLU A 10 0.94 2.26 19.28
C GLU A 10 1.97 3.29 19.79
N GLU A 11 3.27 2.99 19.70
CA GLU A 11 4.33 3.91 20.11
C GLU A 11 4.44 5.13 19.19
N LEU A 12 4.38 4.91 17.87
CA LEU A 12 4.33 6.00 16.88
C LEU A 12 3.11 6.90 17.07
N GLN A 13 1.93 6.31 17.33
CA GLN A 13 0.72 7.08 17.58
C GLN A 13 0.85 7.94 18.84
N ARG A 14 1.39 7.40 19.94
CA ARG A 14 1.61 8.18 21.16
C ARG A 14 2.55 9.36 20.92
N SER A 15 3.67 9.15 20.21
CA SER A 15 4.60 10.22 19.88
C SER A 15 3.98 11.30 19.00
N LEU A 16 3.16 10.92 18.01
CA LEU A 16 2.51 11.87 17.12
C LEU A 16 1.39 12.64 17.81
N ILE A 17 0.57 12.00 18.67
CA ILE A 17 -0.46 12.67 19.47
C ILE A 17 0.19 13.70 20.40
N ALA A 18 1.31 13.36 21.05
CA ALA A 18 2.02 14.27 21.93
C ALA A 18 2.60 15.49 21.20
N ARG A 19 2.96 15.34 19.91
CA ARG A 19 3.53 16.42 19.09
C ARG A 19 2.49 17.31 18.42
N ASP A 20 1.49 16.69 17.80
CA ASP A 20 0.58 17.36 16.86
C ASP A 20 -0.87 17.49 17.39
N GLY A 21 -1.18 16.87 18.53
CA GLY A 21 -2.52 16.81 19.09
C GLY A 21 -3.41 15.77 18.41
N GLN A 22 -4.51 15.42 19.07
CA GLN A 22 -5.36 14.30 18.65
C GLN A 22 -6.16 14.58 17.37
N GLU A 23 -6.57 15.83 17.15
CA GLU A 23 -7.37 16.24 15.99
C GLU A 23 -6.60 16.12 14.66
N LYS A 24 -5.31 16.53 14.64
CA LYS A 24 -4.44 16.33 13.47
C LYS A 24 -4.17 14.86 13.22
N MET A 25 -4.10 14.05 14.27
CA MET A 25 -3.93 12.60 14.12
C MET A 25 -5.14 11.93 13.48
N ASP A 26 -6.35 12.35 13.80
CA ASP A 26 -7.56 11.77 13.20
C ASP A 26 -7.67 12.10 11.70
N LEU A 27 -7.31 13.32 11.29
CA LEU A 27 -7.17 13.69 9.88
C LEU A 27 -6.09 12.85 9.19
N LEU A 28 -4.90 12.75 9.79
CA LEU A 28 -3.80 11.94 9.25
C LEU A 28 -4.19 10.47 9.09
N ARG A 29 -4.98 9.94 10.03
CA ARG A 29 -5.44 8.56 10.02
C ARG A 29 -6.44 8.30 8.90
N LYS A 30 -7.31 9.28 8.60
CA LYS A 30 -8.25 9.21 7.48
C LYS A 30 -7.50 9.22 6.15
N ASP A 31 -6.57 10.15 5.97
CA ASP A 31 -5.76 10.25 4.74
C ASP A 31 -4.90 9.00 4.54
N LEU A 32 -4.26 8.51 5.61
CA LEU A 32 -3.49 7.27 5.58
C LEU A 32 -4.37 6.06 5.27
N HIS A 33 -5.61 6.01 5.76
CA HIS A 33 -6.50 4.89 5.47
C HIS A 33 -6.80 4.81 3.97
N ASP A 34 -7.10 5.95 3.32
CA ASP A 34 -7.38 5.97 1.89
C ASP A 34 -6.14 5.61 1.07
N LEU A 35 -4.97 6.15 1.42
CA LEU A 35 -3.70 5.81 0.79
C LEU A 35 -3.34 4.33 0.96
N VAL A 36 -3.55 3.76 2.15
CA VAL A 36 -3.31 2.34 2.44
C VAL A 36 -4.28 1.46 1.66
N ARG A 37 -5.55 1.86 1.56
CA ARG A 37 -6.56 1.12 0.78
C ARG A 37 -6.20 1.13 -0.70
N GLU A 38 -5.79 2.26 -1.23
CA GLU A 38 -5.34 2.39 -2.62
C GLU A 38 -4.07 1.56 -2.88
N ALA A 39 -3.08 1.64 -1.98
CA ALA A 39 -1.85 0.85 -2.08
C ALA A 39 -2.13 -0.67 -2.05
N MET A 40 -3.02 -1.11 -1.15
CA MET A 40 -3.46 -2.51 -1.09
C MET A 40 -4.20 -2.94 -2.35
N ALA A 41 -5.07 -2.09 -2.91
CA ALA A 41 -5.77 -2.37 -4.15
C ALA A 41 -4.79 -2.50 -5.32
N ARG A 42 -3.81 -1.60 -5.43
CA ARG A 42 -2.76 -1.67 -6.46
C ARG A 42 -1.92 -2.94 -6.35
N GLU A 43 -1.54 -3.29 -5.13
CA GLU A 43 -0.78 -4.51 -4.83
C GLU A 43 -1.58 -5.77 -5.19
N LEU A 44 -2.88 -5.80 -4.87
CA LEU A 44 -3.78 -6.91 -5.22
C LEU A 44 -3.88 -7.09 -6.73
N VAL A 45 -4.06 -6.00 -7.48
CA VAL A 45 -4.08 -6.02 -8.96
C VAL A 45 -2.77 -6.60 -9.49
N CYS A 46 -1.62 -6.17 -8.97
CA CYS A 46 -0.33 -6.72 -9.36
C CYS A 46 -0.19 -8.22 -9.05
N GLN A 47 -0.75 -8.70 -7.92
CA GLN A 47 -0.78 -10.12 -7.59
C GLN A 47 -1.61 -10.96 -8.55
N LEU A 48 -2.76 -10.44 -8.95
CA LEU A 48 -3.65 -11.11 -9.90
C LEU A 48 -2.97 -11.21 -11.27
N ILE A 49 -2.45 -10.09 -11.77
CA ILE A 49 -1.75 -10.05 -13.06
C ILE A 49 -0.50 -10.94 -13.05
N ALA A 50 0.23 -11.02 -11.93
CA ALA A 50 1.40 -11.89 -11.83
C ALA A 50 1.09 -13.37 -12.13
N ARG A 51 -0.15 -13.82 -11.88
CA ARG A 51 -0.63 -15.19 -12.15
C ARG A 51 -1.13 -15.39 -13.59
N GLU A 52 -1.31 -14.32 -14.35
CA GLU A 52 -1.81 -14.37 -15.72
C GLU A 52 -0.74 -14.79 -16.74
N LYS A 53 -1.22 -15.23 -17.92
CA LYS A 53 -0.35 -15.55 -19.06
C LYS A 53 0.35 -14.30 -19.61
N MET A 54 1.51 -14.47 -20.24
CA MET A 54 2.34 -13.36 -20.74
C MET A 54 1.56 -12.39 -21.66
N TRP A 55 0.75 -12.91 -22.58
CA TRP A 55 -0.08 -12.08 -23.46
C TRP A 55 -1.12 -11.24 -22.72
N SER A 56 -1.77 -11.81 -21.69
CA SER A 56 -2.70 -11.08 -20.84
C SER A 56 -1.99 -9.99 -20.04
N LYS A 57 -0.77 -10.25 -19.56
CA LYS A 57 0.07 -9.24 -18.88
C LYS A 57 0.41 -8.07 -19.80
N VAL A 58 0.86 -8.37 -21.03
CA VAL A 58 1.19 -7.34 -22.02
C VAL A 58 -0.05 -6.50 -22.36
N LYS A 59 -1.19 -7.14 -22.65
CA LYS A 59 -2.45 -6.43 -22.90
C LYS A 59 -2.86 -5.56 -21.71
N PHE A 60 -2.69 -6.06 -20.49
CA PHE A 60 -2.99 -5.31 -19.28
C PHE A 60 -2.10 -4.05 -19.16
N PHE A 61 -0.79 -4.18 -19.32
CA PHE A 61 0.13 -3.04 -19.20
C PHE A 61 0.01 -2.02 -20.33
N LEU A 62 -0.50 -2.42 -21.50
CA LEU A 62 -0.87 -1.48 -22.56
C LEU A 62 -2.09 -0.63 -22.19
N LEU A 63 -3.07 -1.22 -21.51
CA LEU A 63 -4.29 -0.53 -21.08
C LEU A 63 -4.09 0.28 -19.79
N TYR A 64 -3.21 -0.19 -18.90
CA TYR A 64 -2.97 0.37 -17.57
C TYR A 64 -1.46 0.50 -17.29
N PRO A 65 -0.76 1.43 -17.96
CA PRO A 65 0.69 1.59 -17.85
C PRO A 65 1.16 1.99 -16.43
N GLU A 66 0.30 2.59 -15.62
CA GLU A 66 0.59 3.00 -14.24
C GLU A 66 0.92 1.81 -13.31
N TYR A 67 0.52 0.59 -13.67
CA TYR A 67 0.81 -0.63 -12.92
C TYR A 67 2.14 -1.29 -13.30
N ILE A 68 2.80 -0.84 -14.35
CA ILE A 68 4.11 -1.39 -14.76
C ILE A 68 5.11 -1.22 -13.61
N ARG A 69 5.30 0.01 -13.12
CA ARG A 69 6.30 0.29 -12.08
C ARG A 69 6.03 -0.49 -10.77
N PRO A 70 4.81 -0.51 -10.20
CA PRO A 70 4.48 -1.34 -9.04
C PRO A 70 4.75 -2.83 -9.26
N TYR A 71 4.36 -3.36 -10.42
CA TYR A 71 4.59 -4.77 -10.77
C TYR A 71 6.08 -5.11 -10.82
N TRP A 72 6.89 -4.25 -11.44
CA TRP A 72 8.35 -4.42 -11.52
C TRP A 72 9.04 -4.38 -10.15
N TYR A 73 8.66 -3.44 -9.28
CA TYR A 73 9.17 -3.36 -7.91
C TYR A 73 8.91 -4.65 -7.13
N ARG A 74 7.72 -5.23 -7.31
CA ARG A 74 7.35 -6.51 -6.70
C ARG A 74 8.20 -7.68 -7.21
N THR A 75 8.40 -7.78 -8.52
CA THR A 75 9.20 -8.88 -9.11
C THR A 75 10.68 -8.82 -8.78
N ARG A 76 11.22 -7.64 -8.46
CA ARG A 76 12.63 -7.44 -8.10
C ARG A 76 12.93 -7.76 -6.62
N ASN A 77 11.96 -7.61 -5.74
CA ASN A 77 12.08 -7.88 -4.30
C ASN A 77 11.66 -9.31 -3.90
N ARG A 78 11.45 -10.20 -4.87
CA ARG A 78 11.16 -11.62 -4.67
C ARG A 78 12.43 -12.44 -4.92
#